data_AF-A0AAN7YV28-F1
#
_entry.id   AF-A0AAN7YV28-F1
#
_cell.length_a   1.000
_cell.length_b   1.000
_cell.length_c   1.000
_cell.angle_alpha   90.00
_cell.angle_beta   90.00
_cell.angle_gamma   90.00
#
_symmetry.space_group_name_H-M   'P 1'
#
loop_
_entity.id
_entity.type
_entity.pdbx_description
1 polymer ?
#
loop_
_entity_poly.entity_id
_entity_poly.type
_entity_poly.pdbx_seq_one_letter_code
_entity_poly.pdbx_strand_id
1 'polypeptide(L)'
;MTTILSIIHCRFELVPPIYQHTSIEQFYQLTVLTNKYLLTGILRPWATTWVSSVVRQSEVGSTIPNTYQHERLSWIAWEMGDSQLFTKSAEILAHHCSIDANGDLHYYKRPVEYSGFFALTLKPPVLDGMH
;
A
#
# COMPACT_ATOMS: atom_id res chain seq x y z
N MET A 1 7.38 -11.77 -5.39
CA MET A 1 8.84 -11.65 -5.18
C MET A 1 9.66 -11.80 -6.46
N THR A 2 9.26 -12.63 -7.42
CA THR A 2 9.95 -12.81 -8.71
C THR A 2 10.06 -11.52 -9.53
N THR A 3 9.12 -10.58 -9.39
CA THR A 3 9.10 -9.30 -10.12
C THR A 3 10.38 -8.47 -9.94
N ILE A 4 10.88 -8.30 -8.70
CA ILE A 4 12.12 -7.54 -8.46
C ILE A 4 13.30 -8.22 -9.13
N LEU A 5 13.40 -9.54 -9.00
CA LEU A 5 14.46 -10.32 -9.61
C LEU A 5 14.43 -10.20 -11.13
N SER A 6 13.25 -10.27 -11.74
CA SER A 6 13.07 -10.06 -13.18
C SER A 6 13.52 -8.65 -13.61
N ILE A 7 13.18 -7.61 -12.84
CA ILE A 7 13.60 -6.23 -13.14
C ILE A 7 15.13 -6.08 -13.05
N ILE A 8 15.76 -6.60 -11.99
CA ILE A 8 17.22 -6.50 -11.77
C ILE A 8 18.00 -7.27 -12.85
N HIS A 9 17.48 -8.43 -13.28
CA HIS A 9 18.10 -9.22 -14.34
C HIS A 9 17.67 -8.81 -15.77
N CYS A 10 17.03 -7.64 -15.93
CA CYS A 10 16.54 -7.12 -17.21
C CYS A 10 15.60 -8.07 -17.98
N ARG A 11 14.91 -8.98 -17.29
CA ARG A 11 13.91 -9.91 -17.83
C ARG A 11 12.52 -9.27 -17.81
N PHE A 12 12.38 -8.15 -18.53
CA PHE A 12 11.16 -7.33 -18.52
C PHE A 12 9.94 -8.06 -19.09
N GLU A 13 10.16 -9.07 -19.95
CA GLU A 13 9.14 -9.97 -20.46
C GLU A 13 8.45 -10.81 -19.37
N LEU A 14 9.10 -10.99 -18.22
CA LEU A 14 8.58 -11.72 -17.05
C LEU A 14 7.97 -10.78 -16.00
N VAL A 15 8.07 -9.47 -16.19
CA VAL A 15 7.38 -8.49 -15.34
C VAL A 15 5.91 -8.49 -15.76
N PRO A 16 4.95 -8.64 -14.82
CA PRO A 16 3.54 -8.68 -15.15
C PRO A 16 3.21 -7.52 -16.10
N PRO A 17 2.66 -7.80 -17.30
CA PRO A 17 2.34 -6.76 -18.25
C PRO A 17 1.43 -5.74 -17.57
N ILE A 18 1.61 -4.49 -17.97
CA ILE A 18 0.88 -3.30 -17.54
C ILE A 18 -0.65 -3.52 -17.46
N TYR A 19 -1.18 -4.44 -18.27
CA TYR A 19 -2.59 -4.78 -18.40
C TYR A 19 -3.06 -5.98 -17.57
N GLN A 20 -2.15 -6.74 -16.94
CA GLN A 20 -2.52 -7.75 -15.95
C GLN A 20 -2.76 -7.03 -14.62
N HIS A 21 -3.98 -7.19 -14.09
CA HIS A 21 -4.41 -6.64 -12.81
C HIS A 21 -3.45 -7.06 -11.68
N THR A 22 -2.45 -6.23 -11.39
CA THR A 22 -1.64 -6.38 -10.18
C THR A 22 -2.56 -6.07 -9.01
N SER A 23 -2.77 -7.03 -8.11
CA SER A 23 -3.64 -6.82 -6.97
C SER A 23 -3.05 -5.76 -6.02
N ILE A 24 -3.92 -5.06 -5.28
CA ILE A 24 -3.50 -4.11 -4.23
C ILE A 24 -2.46 -4.77 -3.30
N GLU A 25 -2.67 -6.02 -2.94
CA GLU A 25 -1.75 -6.74 -2.06
C GLU A 25 -0.40 -7.04 -2.70
N GLN A 26 -0.39 -7.48 -3.96
CA GLN A 26 0.87 -7.78 -4.65
C GLN A 26 1.71 -6.51 -4.82
N PHE A 27 1.07 -5.39 -5.14
CA PHE A 27 1.79 -4.14 -5.29
C PHE A 27 2.28 -3.60 -3.94
N TYR A 28 1.45 -3.70 -2.91
CA TYR A 28 1.85 -3.36 -1.55
C TYR A 28 3.10 -4.14 -1.11
N GLN A 29 3.08 -5.47 -1.21
CA GLN A 29 4.23 -6.29 -0.86
C GLN A 29 5.48 -5.94 -1.69
N LEU A 30 5.29 -5.62 -2.97
CA LEU A 30 6.37 -5.16 -3.84
C LEU A 30 6.98 -3.86 -3.34
N THR A 31 6.16 -2.86 -3.00
CA THR A 31 6.62 -1.57 -2.47
C THR A 31 7.30 -1.68 -1.11
N VAL A 32 6.80 -2.53 -0.21
CA VAL A 32 7.46 -2.83 1.08
C VAL A 32 8.84 -3.42 0.85
N LEU A 33 8.96 -4.34 -0.10
CA LEU A 33 10.21 -5.00 -0.43
C LEU A 33 11.19 -4.03 -1.10
N THR A 34 10.75 -3.23 -2.06
CA THR A 34 11.62 -2.24 -2.70
C THR A 34 12.06 -1.14 -1.75
N ASN A 35 11.20 -0.69 -0.82
CA ASN A 35 11.60 0.25 0.22
C ASN A 35 12.70 -0.36 1.11
N LYS A 36 12.51 -1.60 1.57
CA LYS A 36 13.49 -2.31 2.42
C LYS A 36 14.87 -2.42 1.78
N TYR A 37 14.96 -2.58 0.46
CA TYR A 37 16.22 -2.72 -0.27
C TYR A 37 16.68 -1.42 -0.96
N LEU A 38 16.02 -0.28 -0.69
CA LEU A 38 16.29 1.00 -1.36
C LEU A 38 16.20 0.92 -2.90
N LEU A 39 15.29 0.09 -3.39
CA LEU A 39 15.05 -0.18 -4.81
C LEU A 39 13.77 0.48 -5.33
N THR A 40 13.11 1.38 -4.59
CA THR A 40 11.83 1.98 -5.02
C THR A 40 11.92 2.63 -6.40
N GLY A 41 13.09 3.18 -6.76
CA GLY A 41 13.35 3.76 -8.07
C GLY A 41 13.18 2.80 -9.26
N ILE A 42 13.34 1.49 -9.07
CA ILE A 42 13.20 0.51 -10.15
C ILE A 42 11.74 0.40 -10.63
N LEU A 43 10.76 0.79 -9.80
CA LEU A 43 9.34 0.65 -10.11
C LEU A 43 8.80 1.79 -10.99
N ARG A 44 9.56 2.89 -11.17
CA ARG A 44 9.13 4.09 -11.91
C ARG A 44 8.52 3.81 -13.29
N PRO A 45 9.05 2.92 -14.13
CA PRO A 45 8.48 2.67 -15.46
C PRO A 45 7.03 2.16 -15.42
N TRP A 46 6.63 1.52 -14.33
CA TRP A 46 5.32 0.89 -14.17
C TRP A 46 4.41 1.61 -13.17
N ALA A 47 4.96 2.52 -12.37
CA ALA A 47 4.28 3.18 -11.25
C ALA A 47 2.93 3.78 -11.63
N THR A 48 2.87 4.61 -12.68
CA THR A 48 1.64 5.31 -13.09
C THR A 48 0.51 4.34 -13.44
N THR A 49 0.85 3.26 -14.15
CA THR A 49 -0.19 2.33 -14.62
C THR A 49 -0.60 1.37 -13.53
N TRP A 50 0.35 0.89 -12.73
CA TRP A 50 0.02 0.04 -11.58
C TRP A 50 -0.85 0.80 -10.58
N VAL A 51 -0.48 2.02 -10.19
CA VAL A 51 -1.31 2.88 -9.31
C VAL A 51 -2.72 3.04 -9.88
N SER A 52 -2.86 3.37 -11.17
CA SER A 52 -4.18 3.50 -11.81
C SER A 52 -5.00 2.21 -11.75
N SER A 53 -4.37 1.05 -11.94
CA SER A 53 -5.03 -0.25 -11.83
C SER A 53 -5.50 -0.55 -10.41
N VAL A 54 -4.69 -0.18 -9.41
CA VAL A 54 -4.95 -0.45 -8.00
C VAL A 54 -6.08 0.45 -7.47
N VAL A 55 -6.11 1.72 -7.90
CA VAL A 55 -7.20 2.66 -7.60
C VAL A 55 -8.52 2.17 -8.19
N ARG A 56 -8.52 1.72 -9.45
CA ARG A 56 -9.74 1.15 -10.06
C ARG A 56 -10.23 -0.08 -9.31
N GLN A 57 -9.33 -0.92 -8.80
CA GLN A 57 -9.71 -2.10 -8.01
C GLN A 57 -10.31 -1.74 -6.65
N SER A 58 -9.90 -0.64 -6.02
CA SER A 58 -10.47 -0.21 -4.74
C SER A 58 -11.82 0.50 -4.87
N GLU A 59 -12.12 1.05 -6.04
CA GLU A 59 -13.43 1.64 -6.33
C GLU A 59 -14.48 0.59 -6.75
N VAL A 60 -14.04 -0.56 -7.26
CA VAL A 60 -14.90 -1.67 -7.72
C VAL A 60 -15.09 -2.67 -6.57
N GLY A 61 -16.00 -2.38 -5.65
CA GLY A 61 -16.47 -3.35 -4.67
C GLY A 61 -16.70 -2.75 -3.29
N SER A 62 -17.99 -2.63 -2.95
CA SER A 62 -18.53 -2.27 -1.63
C SER A 62 -18.79 -0.78 -1.39
N THR A 63 -20.01 -0.49 -0.93
CA THR A 63 -20.49 0.81 -0.45
C THR A 63 -19.84 1.22 0.88
N ILE A 64 -19.10 0.30 1.52
CA ILE A 64 -18.41 0.50 2.79
C ILE A 64 -16.91 0.50 2.52
N PRO A 65 -16.16 1.55 2.91
CA PRO A 65 -14.72 1.61 2.75
C PRO A 65 -14.04 0.43 3.44
N ASN A 66 -13.29 -0.37 2.69
CA ASN A 66 -12.47 -1.43 3.25
C ASN A 66 -11.19 -0.80 3.79
N THR A 67 -11.18 -0.46 5.08
CA THR A 67 -10.07 0.26 5.75
C THR A 67 -8.71 -0.40 5.50
N TYR A 68 -8.65 -1.72 5.41
CA TYR A 68 -7.45 -2.49 5.08
C TYR A 68 -6.93 -2.28 3.65
N GLN A 69 -7.81 -2.05 2.67
CA GLN A 69 -7.38 -1.69 1.32
C GLN A 69 -6.86 -0.24 1.28
N HIS A 70 -7.51 0.67 2.02
CA HIS A 70 -7.07 2.06 2.10
C HIS A 70 -5.73 2.22 2.83
N GLU A 71 -5.42 1.37 3.81
CA GLU A 71 -4.09 1.26 4.43
C GLU A 71 -3.00 1.02 3.38
N ARG A 72 -3.18 -0.05 2.60
CA ARG A 72 -2.22 -0.48 1.59
C ARG A 72 -2.09 0.55 0.47
N LEU A 73 -3.20 1.15 0.06
CA LEU A 73 -3.21 2.25 -0.91
C LEU A 73 -2.44 3.46 -0.40
N SER A 74 -2.60 3.82 0.87
CA SER A 74 -1.83 4.91 1.48
C SER A 74 -0.33 4.62 1.41
N TRP A 75 0.10 3.42 1.80
CA TRP A 75 1.50 3.01 1.68
C TRP A 75 2.01 3.06 0.24
N ILE A 76 1.26 2.49 -0.71
CA ILE A 76 1.62 2.50 -2.14
C ILE A 76 1.75 3.94 -2.65
N ALA A 77 0.79 4.80 -2.32
CA ALA A 77 0.79 6.20 -2.75
C ALA A 77 2.00 6.96 -2.20
N TRP A 78 2.35 6.72 -0.93
CA TRP A 78 3.55 7.26 -0.31
C TRP A 78 4.82 6.84 -1.08
N GLU A 79 5.00 5.55 -1.32
CA GLU A 79 6.18 5.02 -2.02
C GLU A 79 6.27 5.47 -3.49
N MET A 80 5.12 5.70 -4.15
CA MET A 80 5.07 6.18 -5.53
C MET A 80 5.17 7.70 -5.66
N GLY A 81 5.14 8.44 -4.54
CA GLY A 81 5.15 9.91 -4.55
C GLY A 81 3.83 10.53 -5.00
N ASP A 82 2.72 9.80 -4.95
CA ASP A 82 1.38 10.30 -5.30
C ASP A 82 0.72 10.95 -4.07
N SER A 83 1.03 12.24 -3.86
CA SER A 83 0.53 13.00 -2.72
C SER A 83 -1.01 13.11 -2.66
N GLN A 84 -1.68 13.14 -3.81
CA GLN A 84 -3.13 13.26 -3.86
C GLN A 84 -3.80 11.95 -3.44
N LEU A 85 -3.33 10.82 -3.96
CA LEU A 85 -3.83 9.51 -3.56
C LEU A 85 -3.52 9.22 -2.09
N PHE A 86 -2.33 9.61 -1.62
CA PHE A 86 -1.95 9.47 -0.22
C PHE A 86 -2.94 10.22 0.67
N THR A 87 -3.19 11.51 0.40
CA THR A 87 -4.11 12.35 1.18
C THR A 87 -5.52 11.76 1.21
N LYS A 88 -6.07 11.40 0.04
CA LYS A 88 -7.41 10.79 -0.07
C LYS A 88 -7.52 9.50 0.75
N SER A 89 -6.52 8.63 0.66
CA SER A 89 -6.52 7.38 1.42
C SER A 89 -6.38 7.61 2.93
N ALA A 90 -5.52 8.53 3.36
CA ALA A 90 -5.30 8.89 4.75
C ALA A 90 -6.55 9.52 5.38
N GLU A 91 -7.28 10.37 4.66
CA GLU A 91 -8.57 10.94 5.11
C GLU A 91 -9.61 9.83 5.36
N ILE A 92 -9.73 8.87 4.43
CA ILE A 92 -10.63 7.74 4.60
C ILE A 92 -10.24 6.93 5.84
N LEU A 93 -8.94 6.68 6.04
CA LEU A 93 -8.45 5.99 7.24
C LEU A 93 -8.78 6.76 8.52
N ALA A 94 -8.51 8.06 8.57
CA ALA A 94 -8.80 8.91 9.72
C ALA A 94 -10.29 8.92 10.09
N HIS A 95 -11.18 8.85 9.10
CA HIS A 95 -12.62 8.78 9.33
C HIS A 95 -13.13 7.42 9.82
N HIS A 96 -12.41 6.33 9.55
CA HIS A 96 -12.88 4.96 9.81
C HIS A 96 -12.08 4.23 10.89
N CYS A 97 -11.06 4.88 11.45
CA CYS A 97 -10.25 4.36 12.54
C CYS A 97 -10.60 5.06 13.87
N SER A 98 -10.49 4.31 14.96
CA SER A 98 -10.58 4.79 16.33
C SER A 98 -9.30 4.45 17.07
N ILE A 99 -8.92 5.27 18.05
CA ILE A 99 -7.78 5.01 18.91
C ILE A 99 -8.27 4.31 20.18
N ASP A 100 -7.61 3.23 20.61
CA ASP A 100 -7.92 2.56 21.87
C ASP A 100 -7.25 3.25 23.08
N ALA A 101 -7.47 2.71 24.27
CA ALA A 101 -6.89 3.24 25.50
C ALA A 101 -5.35 3.14 25.56
N ASN A 102 -4.72 2.32 24.71
CA ASN A 102 -3.28 2.15 24.62
C ASN A 102 -2.63 3.10 23.59
N GLY A 103 -3.44 3.86 22.85
CA GLY A 103 -2.96 4.71 21.76
C GLY A 103 -2.83 3.97 20.43
N ASP A 104 -3.31 2.73 20.33
CA ASP A 104 -3.26 1.94 19.11
C ASP A 104 -4.43 2.29 18.18
N LEU A 105 -4.14 2.36 16.88
CA LEU A 105 -5.14 2.65 15.85
C LEU A 105 -5.86 1.37 15.43
N HIS A 106 -7.17 1.34 15.61
CA HIS A 106 -8.05 0.22 15.26
C HIS A 106 -9.08 0.63 14.21
N TYR A 107 -9.46 -0.30 13.33
CA TYR A 107 -10.58 -0.10 12.42
C TYR A 107 -11.74 -1.05 12.73
N TYR A 108 -12.95 -0.62 12.41
CA TYR A 108 -14.15 -1.42 12.65
C TYR A 108 -14.26 -2.56 11.63
N LYS A 109 -13.91 -3.78 12.04
CA LYS A 109 -14.17 -5.02 11.29
C LYS A 109 -15.32 -5.78 11.95
N ARG A 110 -16.48 -5.87 11.30
CA ARG A 110 -17.64 -6.61 11.83
C ARG A 110 -17.54 -8.11 11.46
N PRO A 111 -17.79 -9.08 12.37
CA PRO A 111 -17.40 -9.15 13.76
C PRO A 111 -16.45 -10.35 13.98
N VAL A 112 -15.16 -10.25 13.64
CA VAL A 112 -14.10 -11.09 14.26
C VAL A 112 -12.78 -10.30 14.17
N GLU A 113 -12.25 -9.99 15.34
CA GLU A 113 -10.88 -9.52 15.64
C GLU A 113 -10.41 -8.20 15.01
N TYR A 114 -10.04 -7.29 15.92
CA TYR A 114 -9.20 -6.13 15.65
C TYR A 114 -7.85 -6.62 15.09
N SER A 115 -7.51 -6.20 13.88
CA SER A 115 -6.16 -6.36 13.33
C SER A 115 -5.49 -5.00 13.37
N GLY A 116 -4.31 -4.90 13.98
CA GLY A 116 -3.57 -3.64 14.07
C GLY A 116 -3.16 -3.12 12.68
N PHE A 117 -3.22 -1.80 12.51
CA PHE A 117 -2.67 -1.11 11.34
C PHE A 117 -1.16 -1.29 11.27
N PHE A 118 -0.63 -1.55 10.07
CA PHE A 118 0.79 -1.74 9.80
C PHE A 118 1.47 -2.84 10.64
N ALA A 119 0.70 -3.78 11.21
CA ALA A 119 1.26 -4.85 12.05
C ALA A 119 2.29 -5.74 11.31
N LEU A 120 2.28 -5.72 9.97
CA LEU A 120 3.20 -6.45 9.10
C LEU A 120 4.24 -5.58 8.40
N THR A 121 4.17 -4.26 8.58
CA THR A 121 5.09 -3.29 8.00
C THR A 121 5.87 -2.66 9.13
N LEU A 122 7.18 -2.91 9.15
CA LEU A 122 8.13 -2.16 9.98
C LEU A 122 7.73 -0.69 9.94
N LYS A 123 7.43 -0.12 11.12
CA LYS A 123 7.02 1.28 11.29
C LYS A 123 7.86 2.15 10.36
N PRO A 124 7.24 3.07 9.58
CA PRO A 124 8.01 3.98 8.75
C PRO A 124 9.03 4.70 9.64
N PRO A 125 10.31 4.78 9.24
CA PRO A 125 11.43 5.18 10.11
C PRO A 125 11.35 6.61 10.65
N VAL A 126 10.34 7.38 10.25
CA VAL A 126 10.19 8.80 10.57
C VAL A 126 9.49 9.04 11.92
N LEU A 127 8.87 8.02 12.53
CA LEU A 127 8.14 8.18 13.80
C LEU A 127 8.98 7.90 15.06
N ASP A 128 10.27 7.57 14.91
CA ASP A 128 11.16 7.25 16.03
C ASP A 128 12.30 8.27 16.08
N GLY A 129 11.97 9.54 16.38
CA GLY A 129 13.00 10.59 16.35
C GLY A 129 12.59 12.04 16.61
N MET A 130 11.44 12.31 17.24
CA MET A 130 11.16 13.64 17.80
C MET A 130 10.81 13.53 19.28
N HIS A 131 11.84 13.36 20.10
CA HIS A 131 11.84 13.73 21.52
C HIS A 131 13.21 14.30 21.88
#